data_AF-A0A8R1E0U3-F1
#
_entry.id   AF-A0A8R1E0U3-F1
#
_cell.length_a   1.000
_cell.length_b   1.000
_cell.length_c   1.000
_cell.angle_alpha   90.00
_cell.angle_beta   90.00
_cell.angle_gamma   90.00
#
_symmetry.space_group_name_H-M   'P 1'
#
loop_
_entity.id
_entity.type
_entity.pdbx_description
1 polymer ?
#
loop_
_entity_poly.entity_id
_entity_poly.type
_entity_poly.pdbx_seq_one_letter_code
_entity_poly.pdbx_strand_id
1 'polypeptide(L)'
;MEKLASDLQSERQKLALYEKNLRVAVESCKALKAEKENLANIIAGFACAEVKPGATDVENLKQKIAVLTKEFQTKETAFVSARTTVMKENQELKRRLAEAEKPAMSKNGSDSNFHVAEIEDKLRKEMAMTRKYEQRLQQLEKQIKNNANMDSKLEAANKNLEAEREQFKKLYEDAHGRSIYLERKFASMQLDQKKTEEEAPRVASMSAKVEDDAKIIKLENQIMNLSKRCDDREDEISELSSLITALKGENSNLKETLEQYEKKRSLSPVDEFEFLDGMRDEYEKYKTKNQDPLEFCCAPLRNDILQLIDKAVQENAKPDQVKQQHTQITNLERTIKVLNDKINTNDLFRSDIEKKLEKMEEDIKNRDTQITFQKDEVNRIKDSLQLEKSKRNELEEEVLRQRRLAHDEINSRDQEIEAFRKMLVTLRHEKMERTQNPRKISRHNRSSTHDEDANARRRSRTFSQDDNSAAVPNDPDSKNVYYENQLTKKDYDIQELRKQLMDVEIRLRENESVAMSRQLESVSRNEEMTEKVRVLEGKLQMLSSTSEIDYLRNIFTQFLHSMESPNSASKAILKAMGSVLKVPISEMKMIDKK
;
A
#
# COMPACT_ATOMS: atom_id res chain seq x y z
N MET A 1 -5.68 15.27 51.12
CA MET A 1 -5.12 15.40 49.75
C MET A 1 -4.30 14.17 49.37
N GLU A 2 -3.29 13.75 50.16
CA GLU A 2 -2.47 12.56 49.84
C GLU A 2 -3.26 11.24 49.77
N LYS A 3 -4.22 11.02 50.68
CA LYS A 3 -5.07 9.82 50.65
C LYS A 3 -5.93 9.72 49.38
N LEU A 4 -6.47 10.85 48.91
CA LEU A 4 -7.27 10.91 47.68
C LEU A 4 -6.42 10.65 46.43
N ALA A 5 -5.17 11.14 46.42
CA ALA A 5 -4.23 10.87 45.33
C ALA A 5 -3.80 9.39 45.27
N SER A 6 -3.57 8.78 46.43
CA SER A 6 -3.29 7.33 46.55
C SER A 6 -4.46 6.48 46.07
N ASP A 7 -5.69 6.82 46.46
CA ASP A 7 -6.89 6.10 46.06
C ASP A 7 -7.13 6.23 44.54
N LEU A 8 -6.90 7.42 43.97
CA LEU A 8 -6.98 7.65 42.51
C LEU A 8 -5.93 6.84 41.74
N GLN A 9 -4.72 6.70 42.29
CA GLN A 9 -3.64 5.91 41.69
C GLN A 9 -3.94 4.40 41.75
N SER A 10 -4.53 3.93 42.86
CA SER A 10 -5.00 2.54 42.99
C SER A 10 -6.10 2.22 41.97
N GLU A 11 -7.08 3.12 41.79
CA GLU A 11 -8.14 2.92 40.80
C GLU A 11 -7.61 2.94 39.36
N ARG A 12 -6.63 3.80 39.04
CA ARG A 12 -5.96 3.77 37.72
C ARG A 12 -5.25 2.44 37.45
N GLN A 13 -4.62 1.85 38.46
CA GLN A 13 -3.96 0.55 38.32
C GLN A 13 -4.96 -0.59 38.12
N LYS A 14 -6.10 -0.57 38.82
CA LYS A 14 -7.18 -1.55 38.59
C LYS A 14 -7.75 -1.41 37.18
N LEU A 15 -7.98 -0.18 36.71
CA LEU A 15 -8.53 0.09 35.38
C LEU A 15 -7.60 -0.41 34.27
N ALA A 16 -6.28 -0.19 34.42
CA ALA A 16 -5.27 -0.72 33.51
C ALA A 16 -5.26 -2.27 33.48
N LEU A 17 -5.47 -2.92 34.63
CA LEU A 17 -5.57 -4.38 34.71
C LEU A 17 -6.84 -4.91 34.02
N TYR A 18 -7.97 -4.22 34.18
CA TYR A 18 -9.20 -4.57 33.49
C TYR A 18 -9.08 -4.40 31.97
N GLU A 19 -8.45 -3.33 31.49
CA GLU A 19 -8.20 -3.14 30.06
C GLU A 19 -7.30 -4.24 29.48
N LYS A 20 -6.27 -4.66 30.22
CA LYS A 20 -5.40 -5.77 29.83
C LYS A 20 -6.19 -7.08 29.73
N ASN A 21 -7.01 -7.39 30.73
CA ASN A 21 -7.81 -8.61 30.74
C ASN A 21 -8.89 -8.61 29.63
N LEU A 22 -9.49 -7.45 29.35
CA LEU A 22 -10.45 -7.31 28.26
C LEU A 22 -9.77 -7.53 26.90
N ARG A 23 -8.54 -7.05 26.71
CA ARG A 23 -7.77 -7.26 25.49
C ARG A 23 -7.49 -8.76 25.25
N VAL A 24 -7.05 -9.48 26.29
CA VAL A 24 -6.83 -10.93 26.23
C VAL A 24 -8.12 -11.68 25.93
N ALA A 25 -9.25 -11.28 26.53
CA ALA A 25 -10.55 -11.89 26.25
C ALA A 25 -10.99 -11.66 24.80
N VAL A 26 -10.78 -10.45 24.26
CA VAL A 26 -11.09 -10.12 22.86
C VAL A 26 -10.21 -10.91 21.88
N GLU A 27 -8.92 -11.07 22.17
CA GLU A 27 -8.01 -11.90 21.38
C GLU A 27 -8.43 -13.38 21.39
N SER A 28 -8.81 -13.90 22.56
CA SER A 28 -9.35 -15.26 22.69
C SER A 28 -10.66 -15.46 21.91
N CYS A 29 -11.58 -14.49 21.95
CA CYS A 29 -12.81 -14.54 21.15
C CYS A 29 -12.54 -14.47 19.63
N LYS A 30 -11.54 -13.71 19.19
CA LYS A 30 -11.12 -13.66 17.78
C LYS A 30 -10.54 -15.01 17.33
N ALA A 31 -9.68 -15.62 18.15
CA ALA A 31 -9.12 -16.94 17.88
C ALA A 31 -10.22 -18.01 17.75
N LEU A 32 -11.17 -18.04 18.69
CA LEU A 32 -12.31 -18.96 18.64
C LEU A 32 -13.21 -18.74 17.42
N LYS A 33 -13.39 -17.49 16.99
CA LYS A 33 -14.17 -17.18 15.78
C LYS A 33 -13.47 -17.71 14.52
N ALA A 34 -12.15 -17.55 14.43
CA ALA A 34 -11.35 -18.06 13.32
C ALA A 34 -11.36 -19.60 13.28
N GLU A 35 -11.28 -20.26 14.44
CA GLU A 35 -11.37 -21.73 14.54
C GLU A 35 -12.74 -22.25 14.11
N LYS A 36 -13.83 -21.57 14.52
CA LYS A 36 -15.19 -21.88 14.06
C LYS A 36 -15.33 -21.77 12.54
N GLU A 37 -14.74 -20.74 11.94
CA GLU A 37 -14.78 -20.51 10.50
C GLU A 37 -13.97 -21.55 9.73
N ASN A 38 -12.78 -21.92 10.22
CA ASN A 38 -11.98 -23.02 9.66
C ASN A 38 -12.73 -24.36 9.70
N LEU A 39 -13.38 -24.68 10.82
CA LEU A 39 -14.16 -25.91 10.92
C LEU A 39 -15.39 -25.91 10.00
N ALA A 40 -16.05 -24.76 9.82
CA ALA A 40 -17.14 -24.62 8.86
C ALA A 40 -16.66 -24.84 7.41
N ASN A 41 -15.47 -24.32 7.07
CA ASN A 41 -14.84 -24.52 5.76
C ASN A 41 -14.45 -25.98 5.50
N ILE A 42 -13.94 -26.68 6.52
CA ILE A 42 -13.62 -28.12 6.43
C ILE A 42 -14.90 -28.93 6.17
N ILE A 43 -16.01 -28.62 6.83
CA ILE A 43 -17.30 -29.31 6.64
C ILE A 43 -17.88 -29.02 5.26
N ALA A 44 -17.79 -27.78 4.77
CA ALA A 44 -18.16 -27.45 3.40
C ALA A 44 -17.31 -28.23 2.38
N GLY A 45 -16.02 -28.44 2.68
CA GLY A 45 -15.12 -29.30 1.91
C GLY A 45 -15.56 -30.78 1.89
N PHE A 46 -16.05 -31.30 3.01
CA PHE A 46 -16.60 -32.67 3.08
C PHE A 46 -17.96 -32.82 2.38
N ALA A 47 -18.79 -31.76 2.34
CA ALA A 47 -20.07 -31.78 1.62
C ALA A 47 -19.91 -31.78 0.09
N CYS A 48 -18.76 -31.33 -0.43
CA CYS A 48 -18.45 -31.28 -1.86
C CYS A 48 -17.66 -32.50 -2.38
N ALA A 49 -17.22 -33.40 -1.50
CA ALA A 49 -16.51 -34.63 -1.88
C ALA A 49 -17.47 -35.81 -1.87
N GLU A 50 -17.76 -36.40 -3.03
CA GLU A 50 -18.42 -37.71 -3.13
C GLU A 50 -17.55 -38.79 -2.47
N VAL A 51 -17.79 -39.06 -1.18
CA VAL A 51 -17.18 -40.18 -0.46
C VAL A 51 -18.29 -41.07 0.11
N LYS A 52 -18.14 -42.36 -0.17
CA LYS A 52 -19.03 -43.47 0.22
C LYS A 52 -19.39 -43.46 1.73
N PRO A 53 -20.59 -43.91 2.10
CA PRO A 53 -21.12 -43.77 3.45
C PRO A 53 -20.48 -44.75 4.43
N GLY A 54 -19.63 -44.23 5.32
CA GLY A 54 -19.24 -44.85 6.59
C GLY A 54 -19.76 -43.98 7.74
N ALA A 55 -20.87 -44.39 8.35
CA ALA A 55 -21.75 -43.55 9.17
C ALA A 55 -21.31 -43.27 10.63
N THR A 56 -20.02 -43.10 10.91
CA THR A 56 -19.52 -42.89 12.30
C THR A 56 -18.78 -41.57 12.55
N ASP A 57 -18.18 -40.94 11.54
CA ASP A 57 -17.40 -39.70 11.77
C ASP A 57 -18.22 -38.43 11.64
N VAL A 58 -19.20 -38.39 10.71
CA VAL A 58 -20.05 -37.21 10.51
C VAL A 58 -20.96 -36.97 11.71
N GLU A 59 -21.48 -38.04 12.34
CA GLU A 59 -22.40 -37.90 13.47
C GLU A 59 -21.65 -37.52 14.76
N ASN A 60 -20.40 -37.99 14.94
CA ASN A 60 -19.52 -37.52 16.01
C ASN A 60 -19.16 -36.03 15.86
N LEU A 61 -18.92 -35.57 14.63
CA LEU A 61 -18.66 -34.16 14.35
C LEU A 61 -19.88 -33.29 14.63
N LYS A 62 -21.08 -33.72 14.20
CA LYS A 62 -22.33 -33.02 14.54
C LYS A 62 -22.56 -32.96 16.05
N GLN A 63 -22.27 -34.05 16.77
CA GLN A 63 -22.42 -34.09 18.23
C GLN A 63 -21.44 -33.14 18.93
N LYS A 64 -20.18 -33.07 18.48
CA LYS A 64 -19.20 -32.10 18.99
C LYS A 64 -19.61 -30.65 18.70
N ILE A 65 -20.17 -30.37 17.52
CA ILE A 65 -20.69 -29.03 17.17
C ILE A 65 -21.87 -28.66 18.05
N ALA A 66 -22.77 -29.60 18.34
CA ALA A 66 -23.90 -29.35 19.23
C ALA A 66 -23.45 -29.00 20.66
N VAL A 67 -22.43 -29.70 21.18
CA VAL A 67 -21.83 -29.40 22.50
C VAL A 67 -21.17 -28.02 22.48
N LEU A 68 -20.32 -27.73 21.49
CA LEU A 68 -19.65 -26.43 21.37
C LEU A 68 -20.64 -25.27 21.19
N THR A 69 -21.72 -25.48 20.44
CA THR A 69 -22.79 -24.48 20.26
C THR A 69 -23.51 -24.20 21.57
N LYS A 70 -23.79 -25.25 22.36
CA LYS A 70 -24.41 -25.11 23.67
C LYS A 70 -23.47 -24.41 24.67
N GLU A 71 -22.18 -24.72 24.66
CA GLU A 71 -21.18 -24.03 25.47
C GLU A 71 -21.03 -22.56 25.08
N PHE A 72 -21.01 -22.25 23.79
CA PHE A 72 -20.96 -20.88 23.28
C PHE A 72 -22.18 -20.07 23.75
N GLN A 73 -23.38 -20.62 23.58
CA GLN A 73 -24.62 -19.97 24.05
C GLN A 73 -24.65 -19.79 25.57
N THR A 74 -24.09 -20.75 26.32
CA THR A 74 -23.99 -20.65 27.79
C THR A 74 -23.02 -19.54 28.21
N LYS A 75 -21.88 -19.40 27.51
CA LYS A 75 -20.92 -18.32 27.77
C LYS A 75 -21.45 -16.95 27.34
N GLU A 76 -22.19 -16.90 26.23
CA GLU A 76 -22.82 -15.67 25.74
C GLU A 76 -23.91 -15.18 26.70
N THR A 77 -24.76 -16.07 27.19
CA THR A 77 -25.77 -15.74 28.21
C THR A 77 -25.12 -15.30 29.53
N ALA A 78 -24.04 -15.95 29.96
CA ALA A 78 -23.25 -15.52 31.12
C ALA A 78 -22.66 -14.11 30.92
N PHE A 79 -22.09 -13.81 29.75
CA PHE A 79 -21.55 -12.49 29.42
C PHE A 79 -22.64 -11.40 29.43
N VAL A 80 -23.80 -11.67 28.85
CA VAL A 80 -24.94 -10.73 28.86
C VAL A 80 -25.43 -10.48 30.29
N SER A 81 -25.46 -11.51 31.14
CA SER A 81 -25.82 -11.36 32.56
C SER A 81 -24.82 -10.51 33.35
N ALA A 82 -23.52 -10.71 33.11
CA ALA A 82 -22.45 -9.92 33.71
C ALA A 82 -22.51 -8.45 33.27
N ARG A 83 -22.70 -8.20 31.97
CA ARG A 83 -22.89 -6.84 31.42
C ARG A 83 -24.08 -6.12 32.06
N THR A 84 -25.19 -6.84 32.25
CA THR A 84 -26.41 -6.28 32.86
C THR A 84 -26.19 -5.94 34.33
N THR A 85 -25.42 -6.76 35.05
CA THR A 85 -25.07 -6.52 36.46
C THR A 85 -24.19 -5.27 36.60
N VAL A 86 -23.15 -5.15 35.79
CA VAL A 86 -22.26 -3.97 35.77
C VAL A 86 -23.03 -2.69 35.42
N MET A 87 -23.98 -2.76 34.48
CA MET A 87 -24.84 -1.62 34.15
C MET A 87 -25.72 -1.19 35.33
N LYS A 88 -26.26 -2.15 36.10
CA LYS A 88 -27.02 -1.85 37.32
C LYS A 88 -26.15 -1.22 38.41
N GLU A 89 -24.95 -1.75 38.64
CA GLU A 89 -23.99 -1.16 39.59
C GLU A 89 -23.58 0.27 39.18
N ASN A 90 -23.35 0.51 37.89
CA ASN A 90 -23.07 1.86 37.39
C ASN A 90 -24.23 2.83 37.59
N GLN A 91 -25.48 2.36 37.42
CA GLN A 91 -26.67 3.17 37.71
C GLN A 91 -26.81 3.47 39.21
N GLU A 92 -26.50 2.50 40.06
CA GLU A 92 -26.54 2.66 41.51
C GLU A 92 -25.42 3.61 42.01
N LEU A 93 -24.21 3.53 41.45
CA LEU A 93 -23.13 4.47 41.73
C LEU A 93 -23.48 5.90 41.32
N LYS A 94 -24.13 6.08 40.16
CA LYS A 94 -24.65 7.39 39.73
C LYS A 94 -25.72 7.92 40.69
N ARG A 95 -26.60 7.04 41.20
CA ARG A 95 -27.60 7.43 42.21
C ARG A 95 -26.95 7.86 43.53
N ARG A 96 -25.94 7.12 44.00
CA ARG A 96 -25.19 7.47 45.23
C ARG A 96 -24.40 8.77 45.09
N LEU A 97 -23.82 9.03 43.92
CA LEU A 97 -23.18 10.32 43.63
C LEU A 97 -24.19 11.47 43.66
N ALA A 98 -25.37 11.28 43.06
CA ALA A 98 -26.45 12.27 43.09
C ALA A 98 -27.03 12.50 44.50
N GLU A 99 -27.02 11.49 45.37
CA GLU A 99 -27.41 11.65 46.79
C GLU A 99 -26.33 12.34 47.63
N ALA A 100 -25.05 12.11 47.31
CA ALA A 100 -23.91 12.78 47.96
C ALA A 100 -23.78 14.27 47.57
N GLU A 101 -24.37 14.69 46.44
CA GLU A 101 -24.39 16.09 45.97
C GLU A 101 -25.50 16.96 46.59
N LYS A 102 -26.32 16.44 47.54
CA LYS A 102 -27.26 17.30 48.27
C LYS A 102 -26.52 18.16 49.30
N PRO A 103 -26.54 19.50 49.21
CA PRO A 103 -25.74 20.36 50.08
C PRO A 103 -26.35 20.45 51.49
N ALA A 104 -25.54 20.14 52.49
CA ALA A 104 -25.76 20.56 53.87
C ALA A 104 -25.53 22.07 53.96
N MET A 105 -26.60 22.82 54.19
CA MET A 105 -26.56 24.26 54.44
C MET A 105 -25.76 24.58 55.71
N SER A 106 -24.73 25.41 55.58
CA SER A 106 -24.21 26.23 56.68
C SER A 106 -23.80 27.59 56.13
N LYS A 107 -24.44 28.64 56.67
CA LYS A 107 -24.23 30.06 56.37
C LYS A 107 -22.85 30.53 56.85
N ASN A 108 -22.20 31.41 56.09
CA ASN A 108 -21.82 32.76 56.51
C ASN A 108 -20.80 33.41 55.55
N GLY A 109 -20.92 34.72 55.37
CA GLY A 109 -19.77 35.60 55.13
C GLY A 109 -19.66 36.19 53.72
N SER A 110 -19.90 37.50 53.65
CA SER A 110 -19.96 38.44 52.53
C SER A 110 -18.83 38.48 51.47
N ASP A 111 -17.88 37.54 51.44
CA ASP A 111 -16.91 37.41 50.33
C ASP A 111 -17.43 36.51 49.19
N SER A 112 -18.57 35.86 49.41
CA SER A 112 -19.15 34.85 48.52
C SER A 112 -19.63 35.40 47.17
N ASN A 113 -19.97 36.68 47.03
CA ASN A 113 -20.57 37.16 45.78
C ASN A 113 -19.59 37.18 44.59
N PHE A 114 -18.30 37.42 44.83
CA PHE A 114 -17.30 37.40 43.76
C PHE A 114 -16.90 35.97 43.37
N HIS A 115 -16.78 35.07 44.36
CA HIS A 115 -16.55 33.64 44.10
C HIS A 115 -17.76 32.94 43.47
N VAL A 116 -18.99 33.33 43.84
CA VAL A 116 -20.21 32.81 43.20
C VAL A 116 -20.29 33.26 41.73
N ALA A 117 -19.97 34.52 41.42
CA ALA A 117 -19.91 34.98 40.04
C ALA A 117 -18.84 34.26 39.20
N GLU A 118 -17.67 33.97 39.78
CA GLU A 118 -16.61 33.20 39.11
C GLU A 118 -17.00 31.74 38.90
N ILE A 119 -17.70 31.13 39.87
CA ILE A 119 -18.23 29.77 39.77
C ILE A 119 -19.37 29.70 38.74
N GLU A 120 -20.24 30.71 38.67
CA GLU A 120 -21.28 30.81 37.65
C GLU A 120 -20.70 30.99 36.24
N ASP A 121 -19.61 31.74 36.09
CA ASP A 121 -18.92 31.89 34.80
C ASP A 121 -18.22 30.59 34.38
N LYS A 122 -17.58 29.88 35.33
CA LYS A 122 -17.02 28.54 35.09
C LYS A 122 -18.10 27.53 34.71
N LEU A 123 -19.25 27.55 35.39
CA LEU A 123 -20.40 26.70 35.08
C LEU A 123 -20.97 27.01 33.69
N ARG A 124 -21.07 28.28 33.29
CA ARG A 124 -21.50 28.66 31.92
C ARG A 124 -20.53 28.17 30.86
N LYS A 125 -19.21 28.29 31.12
CA LYS A 125 -18.16 27.77 30.22
C LYS A 125 -18.21 26.25 30.12
N GLU A 126 -18.43 25.57 31.24
CA GLU A 126 -18.55 24.12 31.28
C GLU A 126 -19.83 23.64 30.55
N MET A 127 -20.98 24.27 30.79
CA MET A 127 -22.22 24.00 30.05
C MET A 127 -22.08 24.25 28.54
N ALA A 128 -21.33 25.29 28.14
CA ALA A 128 -21.03 25.55 26.74
C ALA A 128 -20.13 24.48 26.12
N MET A 129 -19.15 23.97 26.87
CA MET A 129 -18.32 22.84 26.46
C MET A 129 -19.13 21.55 26.35
N THR A 130 -20.01 21.26 27.30
CA THR A 130 -20.91 20.11 27.27
C THR A 130 -21.82 20.14 26.04
N ARG A 131 -22.38 21.30 25.70
CA ARG A 131 -23.16 21.48 24.45
C ARG A 131 -22.34 21.23 23.19
N LYS A 132 -21.06 21.64 23.16
CA LYS A 132 -20.15 21.36 22.03
C LYS A 132 -19.84 19.86 21.92
N TYR A 133 -19.63 19.17 23.04
CA TYR A 133 -19.41 17.73 23.04
C TYR A 133 -20.66 16.97 22.59
N GLU A 134 -21.85 17.39 23.02
CA GLU A 134 -23.13 16.80 22.59
C GLU A 134 -23.37 17.00 21.08
N GLN A 135 -23.08 18.18 20.54
CA GLN A 135 -23.13 18.42 19.09
C GLN A 135 -22.13 17.54 18.31
N ARG A 136 -20.93 17.33 18.84
CA ARG A 136 -19.91 16.45 18.24
C ARG A 136 -20.34 14.98 18.28
N LEU A 137 -21.00 14.56 19.36
CA LEU A 137 -21.55 13.20 19.49
C LEU A 137 -22.68 12.97 18.47
N GLN A 138 -23.60 13.92 18.32
CA GLN A 138 -24.66 13.86 17.30
C GLN A 138 -24.11 13.85 15.87
N GLN A 139 -22.99 14.54 15.62
CA GLN A 139 -22.28 14.47 14.34
C GLN A 139 -21.68 13.08 14.07
N LEU A 140 -21.04 12.48 15.09
CA LEU A 140 -20.49 11.13 15.00
C LEU A 140 -21.59 10.07 14.81
N GLU A 141 -22.73 10.20 15.49
CA GLU A 141 -23.88 9.32 15.30
C GLU A 141 -24.45 9.41 13.89
N LYS A 142 -24.54 10.62 13.31
CA LYS A 142 -24.92 10.81 11.90
C LYS A 142 -23.92 10.18 10.94
N GLN A 143 -22.62 10.29 11.22
CA GLN A 143 -21.58 9.64 10.42
C GLN A 143 -21.66 8.11 10.51
N ILE A 144 -21.86 7.54 11.70
CA ILE A 144 -22.03 6.09 11.90
C ILE A 144 -23.28 5.58 11.16
N LYS A 145 -24.39 6.33 11.22
CA LYS A 145 -25.63 5.97 10.51
C LYS A 145 -25.47 6.01 8.99
N ASN A 146 -24.67 6.95 8.47
CA ASN A 146 -24.34 7.02 7.05
C ASN A 146 -23.40 5.88 6.62
N ASN A 147 -22.45 5.49 7.48
CA ASN A 147 -21.55 4.35 7.22
C ASN A 147 -22.31 3.02 7.22
N ALA A 148 -23.26 2.81 8.15
CA ALA A 148 -24.10 1.61 8.17
C ALA A 148 -24.95 1.45 6.88
N ASN A 149 -25.43 2.56 6.31
CA ASN A 149 -26.13 2.54 5.02
C ASN A 149 -25.19 2.26 3.83
N MET A 150 -23.91 2.63 3.95
CA MET A 150 -22.89 2.28 2.95
C MET A 150 -22.53 0.80 3.03
N ASP A 151 -22.37 0.25 4.24
CA ASP A 151 -22.10 -1.17 4.45
C ASP A 151 -23.23 -2.05 3.89
N SER A 152 -24.49 -1.66 4.10
CA SER A 152 -25.64 -2.37 3.51
C SER A 152 -25.64 -2.35 1.97
N LYS A 153 -25.16 -1.27 1.34
CA LYS A 153 -25.01 -1.19 -0.12
C LYS A 153 -23.83 -2.01 -0.62
N LEU A 154 -22.74 -2.04 0.14
CA LEU A 154 -21.53 -2.81 -0.16
C LEU A 154 -21.80 -4.31 -0.05
N GLU A 155 -22.60 -4.72 0.93
CA GLU A 155 -23.02 -6.12 1.11
C GLU A 155 -23.96 -6.58 -0.02
N ALA A 156 -24.88 -5.73 -0.47
CA ALA A 156 -25.70 -6.01 -1.65
C ALA A 156 -24.86 -6.09 -2.95
N ALA A 157 -23.85 -5.23 -3.10
CA ALA A 157 -22.93 -5.28 -4.24
C ALA A 157 -22.05 -6.53 -4.23
N ASN A 158 -21.55 -6.95 -3.04
CA ASN A 158 -20.80 -8.20 -2.89
C ASN A 158 -21.64 -9.42 -3.23
N LYS A 159 -22.92 -9.44 -2.81
CA LYS A 159 -23.83 -10.55 -3.12
C LYS A 159 -24.10 -10.68 -4.62
N ASN A 160 -24.14 -9.56 -5.35
CA ASN A 160 -24.26 -9.56 -6.81
C ASN A 160 -22.96 -10.02 -7.49
N LEU A 161 -21.80 -9.57 -7.02
CA LEU A 161 -20.49 -10.03 -7.52
C LEU A 161 -20.28 -11.53 -7.30
N GLU A 162 -20.76 -12.07 -6.18
CA GLU A 162 -20.67 -13.49 -5.88
C GLU A 162 -21.58 -14.33 -6.80
N ALA A 163 -22.77 -13.82 -7.13
CA ALA A 163 -23.65 -14.43 -8.14
C ALA A 163 -23.03 -14.41 -9.55
N GLU A 164 -22.34 -13.33 -9.93
CA GLU A 164 -21.61 -13.24 -11.20
C GLU A 164 -20.41 -14.20 -11.25
N ARG A 165 -19.67 -14.34 -10.15
CA ARG A 165 -18.56 -15.31 -10.03
C ARG A 165 -19.05 -16.76 -10.19
N GLU A 166 -20.20 -17.09 -9.61
CA GLU A 166 -20.80 -18.42 -9.74
C GLU A 166 -21.25 -18.71 -11.19
N GLN A 167 -21.76 -17.70 -11.90
CA GLN A 167 -22.09 -17.83 -13.33
C GLN A 167 -20.84 -18.03 -14.19
N PHE A 168 -19.76 -17.29 -13.90
CA PHE A 168 -18.48 -17.44 -14.59
C PHE A 168 -17.86 -18.81 -14.36
N LYS A 169 -17.93 -19.33 -13.13
CA LYS A 169 -17.43 -20.66 -12.79
C LYS A 169 -18.14 -21.75 -13.61
N LYS A 170 -19.47 -21.68 -13.73
CA LYS A 170 -20.24 -22.61 -14.57
C LYS A 170 -19.87 -22.53 -16.04
N LEU A 171 -19.67 -21.33 -16.58
CA LEU A 171 -19.22 -21.14 -17.97
C LEU A 171 -17.80 -21.70 -18.19
N TYR A 172 -16.92 -21.55 -17.21
CA TYR A 172 -15.56 -22.07 -17.26
C TYR A 172 -15.55 -23.60 -17.20
N GLU A 173 -16.31 -24.22 -16.29
CA GLU A 173 -16.46 -25.68 -16.21
C GLU A 173 -17.01 -26.27 -17.51
N ASP A 174 -17.99 -25.60 -18.13
CA ASP A 174 -18.60 -26.03 -19.40
C ASP A 174 -17.65 -25.82 -20.61
N ALA A 175 -16.83 -24.76 -20.60
CA ALA A 175 -15.77 -24.56 -21.59
C ALA A 175 -14.62 -25.56 -21.41
N HIS A 176 -14.25 -25.86 -20.17
CA HIS A 176 -13.21 -26.83 -19.84
C HIS A 176 -13.64 -28.26 -20.19
N GLY A 177 -14.89 -28.63 -19.92
CA GLY A 177 -15.48 -29.90 -20.37
C GLY A 177 -15.47 -30.04 -21.89
N ARG A 178 -15.77 -28.96 -22.62
CA ARG A 178 -15.67 -28.92 -24.10
C ARG A 178 -14.23 -29.04 -24.58
N SER A 179 -13.28 -28.42 -23.89
CA SER A 179 -11.84 -28.53 -24.17
C SER A 179 -11.36 -29.98 -24.04
N ILE A 180 -11.68 -30.64 -22.92
CA ILE A 180 -11.31 -32.06 -22.69
C ILE A 180 -11.93 -32.97 -23.75
N TYR A 181 -13.19 -32.72 -24.15
CA TYR A 181 -13.84 -33.47 -25.22
C TYR A 181 -13.13 -33.31 -26.56
N LEU A 182 -12.75 -32.09 -26.94
CA LEU A 182 -12.01 -31.81 -28.16
C LEU A 182 -10.62 -32.44 -28.14
N GLU A 183 -9.94 -32.40 -26.99
CA GLU A 183 -8.60 -32.97 -26.80
C GLU A 183 -8.63 -34.51 -26.94
N ARG A 184 -9.63 -35.18 -26.37
CA ARG A 184 -9.87 -36.61 -26.58
C ARG A 184 -10.20 -36.93 -28.04
N LYS A 185 -10.98 -36.10 -28.72
CA LYS A 185 -11.30 -36.26 -30.14
C LYS A 185 -10.05 -36.08 -31.02
N PHE A 186 -9.17 -35.15 -30.65
CA PHE A 186 -7.90 -34.90 -31.33
C PHE A 186 -6.93 -36.08 -31.15
N ALA A 187 -6.82 -36.62 -29.93
CA ALA A 187 -6.02 -37.81 -29.64
C ALA A 187 -6.53 -39.04 -30.42
N SER A 188 -7.85 -39.21 -30.53
CA SER A 188 -8.44 -40.29 -31.35
C SER A 188 -8.09 -40.13 -32.83
N MET A 189 -8.17 -38.92 -33.39
CA MET A 189 -7.77 -38.65 -34.77
C MET A 189 -6.28 -38.91 -35.02
N GLN A 190 -5.40 -38.54 -34.09
CA GLN A 190 -3.96 -38.81 -34.21
C GLN A 190 -3.67 -40.32 -34.21
N LEU A 191 -4.45 -41.10 -33.45
CA LEU A 191 -4.30 -42.54 -33.38
C LEU A 191 -4.79 -43.22 -34.67
N ASP A 192 -5.84 -42.68 -35.29
CA ASP A 192 -6.29 -43.11 -36.62
C ASP A 192 -5.31 -42.69 -37.72
N GLN A 193 -4.71 -41.50 -37.63
CA GLN A 193 -3.63 -41.05 -38.55
C GLN A 193 -2.40 -41.96 -38.47
N LYS A 194 -1.97 -42.33 -37.26
CA LYS A 194 -0.85 -43.28 -37.08
C LYS A 194 -1.16 -44.65 -37.67
N LYS A 195 -2.39 -45.15 -37.54
CA LYS A 195 -2.81 -46.40 -38.18
C LYS A 195 -2.78 -46.30 -39.71
N THR A 196 -3.18 -45.16 -40.29
CA THR A 196 -3.10 -44.93 -41.73
C THR A 196 -1.66 -44.71 -42.23
N GLU A 197 -0.76 -44.19 -41.40
CA GLU A 197 0.67 -44.04 -41.71
C GLU A 197 1.44 -45.38 -41.63
N GLU A 198 1.01 -46.31 -40.78
CA GLU A 198 1.57 -47.68 -40.72
C GLU A 198 1.12 -48.55 -41.92
N GLU A 199 0.09 -48.16 -42.68
CA GLU A 199 -0.45 -48.91 -43.82
C GLU A 199 -0.06 -48.38 -45.22
N ALA A 200 0.68 -47.26 -45.34
CA ALA A 200 1.01 -46.66 -46.65
C ALA A 200 2.52 -46.68 -46.98
N PRO A 201 2.92 -47.13 -48.20
CA PRO A 201 4.33 -47.12 -48.60
C PRO A 201 4.84 -45.71 -48.96
N ARG A 202 6.10 -45.50 -48.57
CA ARG A 202 6.94 -44.30 -48.68
C ARG A 202 6.94 -43.62 -50.06
N VAL A 203 6.13 -42.58 -50.29
CA VAL A 203 6.44 -41.50 -51.27
C VAL A 203 5.67 -40.21 -50.95
N ALA A 204 6.00 -39.45 -49.89
CA ALA A 204 5.45 -38.09 -49.71
C ALA A 204 6.21 -37.15 -48.74
N SER A 205 7.39 -37.51 -48.22
CA SER A 205 7.99 -36.80 -47.07
C SER A 205 8.98 -35.66 -47.40
N MET A 206 8.98 -35.11 -48.62
CA MET A 206 9.93 -34.04 -49.00
C MET A 206 9.35 -32.62 -49.16
N SER A 207 8.03 -32.41 -49.22
CA SER A 207 7.50 -31.03 -49.41
C SER A 207 7.18 -30.30 -48.10
N ALA A 208 6.80 -31.00 -47.02
CA ALA A 208 6.39 -30.36 -45.77
C ALA A 208 7.53 -29.80 -44.91
N LYS A 209 8.75 -30.36 -45.02
CA LYS A 209 9.91 -29.89 -44.23
C LYS A 209 10.47 -28.53 -44.69
N VAL A 210 10.29 -28.17 -45.97
CA VAL A 210 10.81 -26.91 -46.53
C VAL A 210 9.97 -25.70 -46.09
N GLU A 211 8.68 -25.88 -45.84
CA GLU A 211 7.79 -24.81 -45.40
C GLU A 211 8.03 -24.36 -43.95
N ASP A 212 8.42 -25.28 -43.07
CA ASP A 212 8.66 -24.96 -41.67
C ASP A 212 10.03 -24.29 -41.45
N ASP A 213 11.06 -24.69 -42.19
CA ASP A 213 12.36 -23.98 -42.19
C ASP A 213 12.22 -22.55 -42.73
N ALA A 214 11.36 -22.33 -43.74
CA ALA A 214 11.09 -20.99 -44.27
C ALA A 214 10.33 -20.09 -43.28
N LYS A 215 9.50 -20.67 -42.40
CA LYS A 215 8.82 -19.92 -41.32
C LYS A 215 9.77 -19.58 -40.19
N ILE A 216 10.69 -20.49 -39.84
CA ILE A 216 11.72 -20.26 -38.83
C ILE A 216 12.63 -19.10 -39.24
N ILE A 217 13.12 -19.09 -40.48
CA ILE A 217 13.97 -18.00 -41.01
C ILE A 217 13.23 -16.65 -41.00
N LYS A 218 11.91 -16.63 -41.23
CA LYS A 218 11.10 -15.39 -41.15
C LYS A 218 10.98 -14.88 -39.71
N LEU A 219 10.80 -15.78 -38.75
CA LEU A 219 10.73 -15.44 -37.33
C LEU A 219 12.08 -14.95 -36.81
N GLU A 220 13.18 -15.59 -37.19
CA GLU A 220 14.54 -15.14 -36.85
C GLU A 220 14.83 -13.74 -37.38
N ASN A 221 14.45 -13.44 -38.62
CA ASN A 221 14.58 -12.10 -39.19
C ASN A 221 13.68 -11.06 -38.49
N GLN A 222 12.48 -11.45 -38.04
CA GLN A 222 11.63 -10.56 -37.24
C GLN A 222 12.23 -10.27 -35.85
N ILE A 223 12.80 -11.28 -35.20
CA ILE A 223 13.48 -11.14 -33.91
C ILE A 223 14.69 -10.21 -34.06
N MET A 224 15.50 -10.39 -35.11
CA MET A 224 16.66 -9.55 -35.36
C MET A 224 16.26 -8.08 -35.61
N ASN A 225 15.20 -7.84 -36.39
CA ASN A 225 14.68 -6.49 -36.63
C ASN A 225 14.01 -5.85 -35.40
N LEU A 226 13.46 -6.65 -34.49
CA LEU A 226 12.94 -6.17 -33.21
C LEU A 226 14.10 -5.82 -32.27
N SER A 227 15.12 -6.67 -32.18
CA SER A 227 16.32 -6.41 -31.37
C SER A 227 16.99 -5.12 -31.79
N LYS A 228 17.22 -4.92 -33.09
CA LYS A 228 17.80 -3.69 -33.62
C LYS A 228 16.98 -2.44 -33.27
N ARG A 229 15.64 -2.53 -33.32
CA ARG A 229 14.77 -1.42 -32.92
C ARG A 229 14.80 -1.14 -31.42
N CYS A 230 15.04 -2.15 -30.58
CA CYS A 230 15.24 -1.94 -29.15
C CYS A 230 16.57 -1.21 -28.91
N ASP A 231 17.64 -1.63 -29.58
CA ASP A 231 18.95 -0.98 -29.49
C ASP A 231 18.87 0.50 -29.92
N ASP A 232 18.25 0.78 -31.07
CA ASP A 232 18.03 2.16 -31.57
C ASP A 232 17.23 3.03 -30.56
N ARG A 233 16.29 2.42 -29.82
CA ARG A 233 15.48 3.13 -28.79
C ARG A 233 16.25 3.35 -27.50
N GLU A 234 17.13 2.42 -27.11
CA GLU A 234 18.01 2.60 -25.95
C GLU A 234 19.02 3.72 -26.17
N ASP A 235 19.52 3.87 -27.40
CA ASP A 235 20.38 4.99 -27.79
C ASP A 235 19.60 6.32 -27.72
N GLU A 236 18.38 6.39 -28.25
CA GLU A 236 17.51 7.58 -28.16
C GLU A 236 17.22 7.98 -26.70
N ILE A 237 16.95 7.00 -25.82
CA ILE A 237 16.73 7.23 -24.39
C ILE A 237 18.00 7.78 -23.72
N SER A 238 19.17 7.27 -24.11
CA SER A 238 20.45 7.73 -23.58
C SER A 238 20.75 9.17 -23.98
N GLU A 239 20.48 9.55 -25.24
CA GLU A 239 20.60 10.92 -25.73
C GLU A 239 19.65 11.88 -24.99
N LEU A 240 18.37 11.51 -24.86
CA LEU A 240 17.39 12.31 -24.13
C LEU A 240 17.74 12.49 -22.66
N SER A 241 18.28 11.44 -22.01
CA SER A 241 18.73 11.49 -20.62
C SER A 241 19.92 12.44 -20.43
N SER A 242 20.85 12.45 -21.40
CA SER A 242 21.97 13.41 -21.44
C SER A 242 21.45 14.85 -21.58
N LEU A 243 20.51 15.10 -22.50
CA LEU A 243 19.91 16.42 -22.72
C LEU A 243 19.19 16.95 -21.46
N ILE A 244 18.43 16.09 -20.77
CA ILE A 244 17.75 16.45 -19.51
C ILE A 244 18.76 16.84 -18.44
N THR A 245 19.90 16.16 -18.38
CA THR A 245 20.96 16.46 -17.40
C THR A 245 21.60 17.81 -17.69
N ALA A 246 21.87 18.13 -18.97
CA ALA A 246 22.37 19.44 -19.39
C ALA A 246 21.39 20.57 -19.04
N LEU A 247 20.09 20.41 -19.36
CA LEU A 247 19.05 21.40 -19.04
C LEU A 247 18.86 21.62 -17.54
N LYS A 248 19.03 20.57 -16.72
CA LYS A 248 19.02 20.72 -15.25
C LYS A 248 20.21 21.55 -14.76
N GLY A 249 21.39 21.36 -15.35
CA GLY A 249 22.57 22.17 -15.06
C GLY A 249 22.37 23.65 -15.40
N GLU A 250 21.85 23.95 -16.60
CA GLU A 250 21.54 25.31 -17.01
C GLU A 250 20.51 25.99 -16.09
N ASN A 251 19.45 25.28 -15.70
CA ASN A 251 18.46 25.80 -14.75
C ASN A 251 19.06 26.10 -13.37
N SER A 252 20.00 25.28 -12.90
CA SER A 252 20.70 25.53 -11.64
C SER A 252 21.52 26.83 -11.71
N ASN A 253 22.26 27.03 -12.81
CA ASN A 253 23.06 28.23 -13.01
C ASN A 253 22.20 29.50 -13.14
N LEU A 254 21.07 29.42 -13.85
CA LEU A 254 20.12 30.53 -13.96
C LEU A 254 19.52 30.90 -12.60
N LYS A 255 19.20 29.91 -11.76
CA LYS A 255 18.67 30.14 -10.42
C LYS A 255 19.69 30.83 -9.51
N GLU A 256 20.94 30.39 -9.55
CA GLU A 256 22.03 31.03 -8.79
C GLU A 256 22.27 32.48 -9.26
N THR A 257 22.23 32.72 -10.57
CA THR A 257 22.38 34.05 -11.15
C THR A 257 21.24 34.98 -10.69
N LEU A 258 20.01 34.49 -10.65
CA LEU A 258 18.83 35.25 -10.21
C LEU A 258 18.93 35.62 -8.73
N GLU A 259 19.38 34.69 -7.88
CA GLU A 259 19.61 34.93 -6.45
C GLU A 259 20.70 36.00 -6.22
N GLN A 260 21.76 36.02 -7.04
CA GLN A 260 22.79 37.06 -6.99
C GLN A 260 22.23 38.44 -7.38
N TYR A 261 21.33 38.52 -8.37
CA TYR A 261 20.67 39.78 -8.74
C TYR A 261 19.71 40.27 -7.65
N GLU A 262 18.98 39.37 -6.98
CA GLU A 262 18.12 39.73 -5.85
C GLU A 262 18.93 40.25 -4.65
N LYS A 263 20.07 39.61 -4.32
CA LYS A 263 20.99 40.11 -3.29
C LYS A 263 21.53 41.51 -3.63
N LYS A 264 21.90 41.77 -4.89
CA LYS A 264 22.33 43.10 -5.34
C LYS A 264 21.22 44.15 -5.26
N ARG A 265 19.96 43.76 -5.50
CA ARG A 265 18.79 44.65 -5.41
C ARG A 265 18.43 45.01 -3.96
N SER A 266 18.77 44.16 -2.99
CA SER A 266 18.52 44.41 -1.56
C SER A 266 19.49 45.41 -0.90
N LEU A 267 20.54 45.85 -1.60
CA LEU A 267 21.60 46.74 -1.07
C LEU A 267 21.52 48.19 -1.58
N SER A 268 20.46 48.60 -2.29
CA SER A 268 20.27 49.97 -2.79
C SER A 268 18.77 50.22 -2.94
N PRO A 269 18.08 50.82 -1.93
CA PRO A 269 18.09 52.27 -1.72
C PRO A 269 17.84 52.69 -0.24
N VAL A 270 18.89 52.73 0.59
CA VAL A 270 18.80 53.27 1.97
C VAL A 270 19.30 54.72 2.04
N ASP A 271 20.13 55.15 1.08
CA ASP A 271 20.81 56.45 1.13
C ASP A 271 19.94 57.66 0.70
N GLU A 272 18.78 57.43 0.09
CA GLU A 272 17.93 58.51 -0.42
C GLU A 272 16.89 59.01 0.61
N PHE A 273 16.56 58.19 1.62
CA PHE A 273 15.63 58.54 2.69
C PHE A 273 16.31 59.26 3.87
N GLU A 274 17.54 58.89 4.24
CA GLU A 274 18.29 59.58 5.32
C GLU A 274 18.72 61.01 4.94
N PHE A 275 18.97 61.28 3.64
CA PHE A 275 19.33 62.61 3.16
C PHE A 275 18.15 63.62 3.26
N LEU A 276 16.91 63.15 3.04
CA LEU A 276 15.72 64.01 3.08
C LEU A 276 15.27 64.35 4.52
N ASP A 277 15.49 63.45 5.48
CA ASP A 277 15.22 63.73 6.90
C ASP A 277 16.26 64.68 7.50
N GLY A 278 17.55 64.53 7.14
CA GLY A 278 18.61 65.45 7.57
C GLY A 278 18.40 66.89 7.09
N MET A 279 17.97 67.07 5.84
CA MET A 279 17.66 68.39 5.25
C MET A 279 16.43 69.06 5.89
N ARG A 280 15.43 68.26 6.31
CA ARG A 280 14.24 68.78 6.99
C ARG A 280 14.57 69.31 8.38
N ASP A 281 15.41 68.59 9.11
CA ASP A 281 15.87 69.00 10.44
C ASP A 281 16.78 70.24 10.40
N GLU A 282 17.62 70.39 9.37
CA GLU A 282 18.41 71.60 9.15
C GLU A 282 17.55 72.80 8.77
N TYR A 283 16.51 72.60 7.97
CA TYR A 283 15.57 73.67 7.58
C TYR A 283 14.75 74.19 8.78
N GLU A 284 14.26 73.30 9.66
CA GLU A 284 13.53 73.72 10.88
C GLU A 284 14.45 74.38 11.92
N LYS A 285 15.74 73.98 12.00
CA LYS A 285 16.76 74.69 12.81
C LYS A 285 17.10 76.08 12.25
N TYR A 286 17.09 76.25 10.93
CA TYR A 286 17.35 77.53 10.29
C TYR A 286 16.18 78.52 10.49
N LYS A 287 14.95 78.02 10.39
CA LYS A 287 13.70 78.77 10.61
C LYS A 287 13.51 79.23 12.05
N THR A 288 13.97 78.45 13.03
CA THR A 288 13.88 78.81 14.46
C THR A 288 14.95 79.81 14.90
N LYS A 289 16.09 79.92 14.19
CA LYS A 289 17.16 80.90 14.48
C LYS A 289 16.97 82.26 13.82
N ASN A 290 16.19 82.37 12.75
CA ASN A 290 15.95 83.61 12.03
C ASN A 290 14.46 83.93 12.04
N GLN A 291 14.02 84.73 13.02
CA GLN A 291 12.61 84.97 13.29
C GLN A 291 11.98 86.03 12.36
N ASP A 292 12.79 86.80 11.61
CA ASP A 292 12.30 87.67 10.52
C ASP A 292 13.40 87.88 9.45
N PRO A 293 13.23 87.38 8.21
CA PRO A 293 14.23 87.53 7.13
C PRO A 293 14.48 88.98 6.68
N LEU A 294 13.66 89.93 7.12
CA LEU A 294 13.66 91.33 6.66
C LEU A 294 14.42 92.29 7.58
N GLU A 295 15.01 91.82 8.67
CA GLU A 295 15.71 92.67 9.65
C GLU A 295 17.05 93.22 9.13
N PHE A 296 17.55 92.71 7.99
CA PHE A 296 18.81 93.13 7.35
C PHE A 296 18.65 94.10 6.17
N CYS A 297 17.43 94.45 5.77
CA CYS A 297 17.20 95.33 4.63
C CYS A 297 17.00 96.78 5.08
N CYS A 298 17.74 97.72 4.49
CA CYS A 298 17.50 99.15 4.70
C CYS A 298 16.05 99.50 4.30
N ALA A 299 15.44 100.46 5.00
CA ALA A 299 14.00 100.76 4.93
C ALA A 299 13.40 100.87 3.50
N PRO A 300 14.10 101.42 2.48
CA PRO A 300 13.60 101.45 1.10
C PRO A 300 13.49 100.05 0.49
N LEU A 301 14.53 99.22 0.66
CA LEU A 301 14.57 97.86 0.13
C LEU A 301 13.55 96.95 0.83
N ARG A 302 13.36 97.14 2.14
CA ARG A 302 12.29 96.47 2.90
C ARG A 302 10.91 96.80 2.35
N ASN A 303 10.65 98.07 2.04
CA ASN A 303 9.37 98.49 1.47
C ASN A 303 9.16 97.99 0.04
N ASP A 304 10.21 97.96 -0.79
CA ASP A 304 10.13 97.41 -2.15
C ASP A 304 9.91 95.90 -2.13
N ILE A 305 10.58 95.18 -1.20
CA ILE A 305 10.36 93.75 -0.99
C ILE A 305 8.94 93.50 -0.45
N LEU A 306 8.45 94.29 0.50
CA LEU A 306 7.08 94.19 0.99
C LEU A 306 6.05 94.48 -0.11
N GLN A 307 6.29 95.47 -0.99
CA GLN A 307 5.43 95.73 -2.14
C GLN A 307 5.47 94.60 -3.17
N LEU A 308 6.65 94.00 -3.43
CA LEU A 308 6.79 92.82 -4.28
C LEU A 308 6.09 91.60 -3.67
N ILE A 309 6.17 91.42 -2.35
CA ILE A 309 5.44 90.40 -1.61
C ILE A 309 3.94 90.66 -1.73
N ASP A 310 3.45 91.89 -1.52
CA ASP A 310 2.03 92.22 -1.65
C ASP A 310 1.52 92.03 -3.08
N LYS A 311 2.33 92.39 -4.09
CA LYS A 311 2.00 92.14 -5.51
C LYS A 311 1.97 90.64 -5.82
N ALA A 312 2.94 89.88 -5.33
CA ALA A 312 2.99 88.43 -5.49
C ALA A 312 1.86 87.73 -4.72
N VAL A 313 1.46 88.24 -3.56
CA VAL A 313 0.30 87.77 -2.79
C VAL A 313 -0.98 88.09 -3.54
N GLN A 314 -1.14 89.28 -4.13
CA GLN A 314 -2.30 89.63 -4.95
C GLN A 314 -2.38 88.80 -6.26
N GLU A 315 -1.25 88.54 -6.91
CA GLU A 315 -1.20 87.70 -8.12
C GLU A 315 -1.43 86.20 -7.80
N ASN A 316 -0.94 85.70 -6.65
CA ASN A 316 -1.20 84.34 -6.15
C ASN A 316 -2.57 84.19 -5.46
N ALA A 317 -3.19 85.29 -5.04
CA ALA A 317 -4.53 85.32 -4.45
C ALA A 317 -5.65 85.39 -5.50
N LYS A 318 -5.40 85.01 -6.76
CA LYS A 318 -6.49 84.68 -7.69
C LYS A 318 -7.31 83.54 -7.07
N PRO A 319 -8.48 83.82 -6.48
CA PRO A 319 -9.14 82.87 -5.58
C PRO A 319 -9.52 81.59 -6.31
N ASP A 320 -9.76 81.70 -7.62
CA ASP A 320 -10.14 80.61 -8.49
C ASP A 320 -8.99 79.61 -8.71
N GLN A 321 -7.75 80.08 -8.80
CA GLN A 321 -6.58 79.22 -9.01
C GLN A 321 -6.23 78.44 -7.74
N VAL A 322 -6.32 79.09 -6.57
CA VAL A 322 -6.15 78.43 -5.26
C VAL A 322 -7.27 77.43 -4.99
N LYS A 323 -8.53 77.76 -5.31
CA LYS A 323 -9.67 76.82 -5.21
C LYS A 323 -9.50 75.62 -6.14
N GLN A 324 -9.00 75.84 -7.36
CA GLN A 324 -8.74 74.77 -8.32
C GLN A 324 -7.62 73.84 -7.84
N GLN A 325 -6.52 74.40 -7.32
CA GLN A 325 -5.43 73.62 -6.70
C GLN A 325 -5.91 72.86 -5.46
N HIS A 326 -6.71 73.47 -4.59
CA HIS A 326 -7.27 72.81 -3.41
C HIS A 326 -8.18 71.63 -3.80
N THR A 327 -8.98 71.79 -4.85
CA THR A 327 -9.82 70.70 -5.40
C THR A 327 -8.97 69.57 -5.96
N GLN A 328 -7.88 69.89 -6.68
CA GLN A 328 -6.93 68.88 -7.18
C GLN A 328 -6.22 68.14 -6.05
N ILE A 329 -5.75 68.84 -5.02
CA ILE A 329 -5.14 68.24 -3.83
C ILE A 329 -6.12 67.29 -3.16
N THR A 330 -7.37 67.71 -2.93
CA THR A 330 -8.40 66.86 -2.33
C THR A 330 -8.68 65.60 -3.18
N ASN A 331 -8.65 65.72 -4.51
CA ASN A 331 -8.82 64.58 -5.42
C ASN A 331 -7.61 63.62 -5.37
N LEU A 332 -6.40 64.17 -5.27
CA LEU A 332 -5.17 63.39 -5.11
C LEU A 332 -5.17 62.65 -3.77
N GLU A 333 -5.53 63.30 -2.67
CA GLU A 333 -5.66 62.69 -1.34
C GLU A 333 -6.66 61.52 -1.34
N ARG A 334 -7.82 61.69 -1.99
CA ARG A 334 -8.78 60.59 -2.17
C ARG A 334 -8.19 59.43 -2.97
N THR A 335 -7.44 59.72 -4.03
CA THR A 335 -6.80 58.70 -4.87
C THR A 335 -5.72 57.95 -4.10
N ILE A 336 -4.88 58.67 -3.35
CA ILE A 336 -3.86 58.11 -2.47
C ILE A 336 -4.49 57.19 -1.42
N LYS A 337 -5.61 57.62 -0.81
CA LYS A 337 -6.34 56.78 0.15
C LYS A 337 -6.83 55.48 -0.47
N VAL A 338 -7.46 55.52 -1.65
CA VAL A 338 -7.93 54.33 -2.36
C VAL A 338 -6.76 53.41 -2.75
N LEU A 339 -5.61 53.97 -3.15
CA LEU A 339 -4.42 53.19 -3.46
C LEU A 339 -3.85 52.52 -2.20
N ASN A 340 -3.76 53.24 -1.08
CA ASN A 340 -3.32 52.66 0.20
C ASN A 340 -4.24 51.54 0.67
N ASP A 341 -5.56 51.69 0.56
CA ASP A 341 -6.51 50.64 0.91
C ASP A 341 -6.31 49.38 0.03
N LYS A 342 -6.02 49.57 -1.26
CA LYS A 342 -5.68 48.47 -2.18
C LYS A 342 -4.35 47.80 -1.84
N ILE A 343 -3.33 48.58 -1.48
CA ILE A 343 -2.02 48.06 -1.05
C ILE A 343 -2.20 47.21 0.20
N ASN A 344 -2.88 47.72 1.23
CA ASN A 344 -3.15 46.99 2.47
C ASN A 344 -3.92 45.68 2.21
N THR A 345 -4.91 45.71 1.30
CA THR A 345 -5.65 44.50 0.93
C THR A 345 -4.75 43.47 0.23
N ASN A 346 -3.82 43.94 -0.61
CA ASN A 346 -2.85 43.08 -1.29
C ASN A 346 -1.84 42.48 -0.30
N ASP A 347 -1.37 43.25 0.67
CA ASP A 347 -0.46 42.77 1.72
C ASP A 347 -1.11 41.68 2.59
N LEU A 348 -2.38 41.85 2.95
CA LEU A 348 -3.15 40.81 3.64
C LEU A 348 -3.28 39.54 2.79
N PHE A 349 -3.58 39.69 1.50
CA PHE A 349 -3.67 38.56 0.58
C PHE A 349 -2.33 37.84 0.41
N ARG A 350 -1.23 38.59 0.31
CA ARG A 350 0.12 38.05 0.24
C ARG A 350 0.47 37.29 1.52
N SER A 351 0.17 37.83 2.70
CA SER A 351 0.39 37.14 3.98
C SER A 351 -0.40 35.82 4.08
N ASP A 352 -1.63 35.80 3.57
CA ASP A 352 -2.43 34.58 3.53
C ASP A 352 -1.87 33.52 2.56
N ILE A 353 -1.27 33.95 1.44
CA ILE A 353 -0.57 33.04 0.53
C ILE A 353 0.70 32.50 1.19
N GLU A 354 1.50 33.36 1.82
CA GLU A 354 2.75 32.96 2.50
C GLU A 354 2.47 31.90 3.57
N LYS A 355 1.44 32.09 4.41
CA LYS A 355 1.00 31.06 5.39
C LYS A 355 0.57 29.74 4.75
N LYS A 356 -0.09 29.80 3.57
CA LYS A 356 -0.48 28.58 2.84
C LYS A 356 0.74 27.86 2.25
N LEU A 357 1.73 28.61 1.78
CA LEU A 357 2.98 28.05 1.27
C LEU A 357 3.79 27.40 2.40
N GLU A 358 3.95 28.07 3.54
CA GLU A 358 4.62 27.51 4.73
C GLU A 358 3.96 26.19 5.16
N LYS A 359 2.62 26.17 5.24
CA LYS A 359 1.89 24.96 5.59
C LYS A 359 2.12 23.83 4.57
N MET A 360 2.10 24.15 3.28
CA MET A 360 2.33 23.17 2.22
C MET A 360 3.77 22.62 2.29
N GLU A 361 4.75 23.46 2.62
CA GLU A 361 6.14 23.06 2.80
C GLU A 361 6.33 22.14 4.00
N GLU A 362 5.63 22.40 5.10
CA GLU A 362 5.58 21.50 6.26
C GLU A 362 4.91 20.15 5.93
N ASP A 363 3.79 20.18 5.18
CA ASP A 363 3.11 18.97 4.72
C ASP A 363 4.01 18.11 3.80
N ILE A 364 4.78 18.76 2.90
CA ILE A 364 5.77 18.08 2.04
C ILE A 364 6.87 17.45 2.89
N LYS A 365 7.42 18.17 3.86
CA LYS A 365 8.47 17.65 4.75
C LYS A 365 8.00 16.45 5.57
N ASN A 366 6.76 16.49 6.07
CA ASN A 366 6.14 15.37 6.78
C ASN A 366 5.95 14.17 5.84
N ARG A 367 5.53 14.40 4.59
CA ARG A 367 5.40 13.36 3.55
C ARG A 367 6.74 12.70 3.25
N ASP A 368 7.80 13.47 3.10
CA ASP A 368 9.15 12.96 2.84
C ASP A 368 9.68 12.11 4.00
N THR A 369 9.41 12.53 5.24
CA THR A 369 9.75 11.74 6.43
C THR A 369 8.99 10.41 6.47
N GLN A 370 7.73 10.40 6.01
CA GLN A 370 6.95 9.17 5.92
C GLN A 370 7.45 8.25 4.78
N ILE A 371 7.81 8.81 3.63
CA ILE A 371 8.36 8.07 2.49
C ILE A 371 9.70 7.42 2.87
N THR A 372 10.57 8.15 3.56
CA THR A 372 11.85 7.62 4.03
C THR A 372 11.66 6.45 5.01
N PHE A 373 10.74 6.58 5.98
CA PHE A 373 10.39 5.47 6.88
C PHE A 373 9.87 4.24 6.11
N GLN A 374 8.98 4.44 5.13
CA GLN A 374 8.46 3.34 4.30
C GLN A 374 9.57 2.68 3.48
N LYS A 375 10.51 3.45 2.94
CA LYS A 375 11.64 2.95 2.18
C LYS A 375 12.55 2.07 3.04
N ASP A 376 12.83 2.49 4.28
CA ASP A 376 13.63 1.71 5.23
C ASP A 376 12.95 0.40 5.61
N GLU A 377 11.63 0.42 5.81
CA GLU A 377 10.86 -0.80 6.11
C GLU A 377 10.84 -1.77 4.92
N VAL A 378 10.69 -1.28 3.69
CA VAL A 378 10.81 -2.09 2.48
C VAL A 378 12.20 -2.71 2.36
N ASN A 379 13.26 -1.97 2.68
CA ASN A 379 14.62 -2.51 2.69
C ASN A 379 14.78 -3.63 3.73
N ARG A 380 14.25 -3.47 4.95
CA ARG A 380 14.27 -4.53 5.97
C ARG A 380 13.54 -5.80 5.51
N ILE A 381 12.37 -5.64 4.89
CA ILE A 381 11.59 -6.77 4.35
C ILE A 381 12.39 -7.46 3.22
N LYS A 382 13.02 -6.68 2.35
CA LYS A 382 13.86 -7.20 1.26
C LYS A 382 15.04 -8.02 1.80
N ASP A 383 15.74 -7.51 2.80
CA ASP A 383 16.88 -8.20 3.42
C ASP A 383 16.42 -9.50 4.13
N SER A 384 15.29 -9.44 4.84
CA SER A 384 14.68 -10.62 5.46
C SER A 384 14.30 -11.68 4.43
N LEU A 385 13.73 -11.27 3.28
CA LEU A 385 13.35 -12.18 2.21
C LEU A 385 14.59 -12.82 1.55
N GLN A 386 15.66 -12.05 1.38
CA GLN A 386 16.91 -12.55 0.84
C GLN A 386 17.56 -13.59 1.76
N LEU A 387 17.55 -13.35 3.07
CA LEU A 387 18.02 -14.31 4.06
C LEU A 387 17.19 -15.60 4.04
N GLU A 388 15.86 -15.48 3.99
CA GLU A 388 14.96 -16.64 3.93
C GLU A 388 15.16 -17.46 2.65
N LYS A 389 15.37 -16.78 1.51
CA LYS A 389 15.69 -17.43 0.24
C LYS A 389 17.01 -18.21 0.32
N SER A 390 18.03 -17.65 0.98
CA SER A 390 19.31 -18.36 1.21
C SER A 390 19.11 -19.62 2.04
N LYS A 391 18.40 -19.51 3.18
CA LYS A 391 18.11 -20.66 4.05
C LYS A 391 17.30 -21.74 3.35
N ARG A 392 16.32 -21.35 2.54
CA ARG A 392 15.52 -22.29 1.75
C ARG A 392 16.39 -23.04 0.76
N ASN A 393 17.30 -22.35 0.07
CA ASN A 393 18.23 -23.01 -0.86
C ASN A 393 19.16 -24.00 -0.14
N GLU A 394 19.69 -23.63 1.03
CA GLU A 394 20.51 -24.53 1.85
C GLU A 394 19.74 -25.80 2.27
N LEU A 395 18.46 -25.65 2.67
CA LEU A 395 17.60 -26.79 3.00
C LEU A 395 17.27 -27.65 1.77
N GLU A 396 17.02 -27.05 0.61
CA GLU A 396 16.79 -27.78 -0.65
C GLU A 396 18.04 -28.59 -1.05
N GLU A 397 19.23 -28.01 -0.92
CA GLU A 397 20.50 -28.71 -1.17
C GLU A 397 20.71 -29.88 -0.20
N GLU A 398 20.41 -29.69 1.09
CA GLU A 398 20.51 -30.74 2.10
C GLU A 398 19.53 -31.89 1.86
N VAL A 399 18.28 -31.59 1.47
CA VAL A 399 17.30 -32.62 1.07
C VAL A 399 17.77 -33.39 -0.16
N LEU A 400 18.30 -32.70 -1.17
CA LEU A 400 18.87 -33.35 -2.35
C LEU A 400 20.09 -34.22 -2.01
N ARG A 401 20.91 -33.80 -1.03
CA ARG A 401 22.04 -34.57 -0.52
C ARG A 401 21.57 -35.84 0.19
N GLN A 402 20.58 -35.74 1.08
CA GLN A 402 20.00 -36.90 1.76
C GLN A 402 19.33 -37.87 0.78
N ARG A 403 18.63 -37.36 -0.24
CA ARG A 403 18.02 -38.19 -1.29
C ARG A 403 19.08 -38.98 -2.07
N ARG A 404 20.22 -38.36 -2.38
CA ARG A 404 21.35 -39.04 -3.02
C ARG A 404 21.90 -40.16 -2.14
N LEU A 405 22.15 -39.88 -0.86
CA LEU A 405 22.63 -40.89 0.08
C LEU A 405 21.66 -42.07 0.24
N ALA A 406 20.36 -41.80 0.35
CA ALA A 406 19.34 -42.84 0.43
C ALA A 406 19.27 -43.68 -0.85
N HIS A 407 19.42 -43.05 -2.01
CA HIS A 407 19.46 -43.76 -3.29
C HIS A 407 20.69 -44.68 -3.38
N ASP A 408 21.86 -44.22 -2.94
CA ASP A 408 23.08 -45.03 -2.90
C ASP A 408 22.94 -46.22 -1.95
N GLU A 409 22.28 -46.05 -0.79
CA GLU A 409 22.00 -47.15 0.14
C GLU A 409 21.04 -48.19 -0.47
N ILE A 410 19.99 -47.74 -1.16
CA ILE A 410 19.07 -48.63 -1.88
C ILE A 410 19.84 -49.43 -2.94
N ASN A 411 20.67 -48.76 -3.74
CA ASN A 411 21.48 -49.43 -4.76
C ASN A 411 22.43 -50.47 -4.16
N SER A 412 23.02 -50.20 -2.99
CA SER A 412 23.84 -51.18 -2.26
C SER A 412 23.02 -52.38 -1.79
N ARG A 413 21.84 -52.15 -1.21
CA ARG A 413 20.92 -53.21 -0.76
C ARG A 413 20.44 -54.07 -1.93
N ASP A 414 20.15 -53.46 -3.07
CA ASP A 414 19.74 -54.18 -4.28
C ASP A 414 20.87 -55.08 -4.81
N GLN A 415 22.12 -54.62 -4.76
CA GLN A 415 23.28 -55.46 -5.10
C GLN A 415 23.44 -56.65 -4.15
N GLU A 416 23.24 -56.46 -2.84
CA GLU A 416 23.25 -57.54 -1.85
C GLU A 416 22.13 -58.56 -2.10
N ILE A 417 20.90 -58.08 -2.33
CA ILE A 417 19.75 -58.93 -2.66
C ILE A 417 20.03 -59.75 -3.92
N GLU A 418 20.61 -59.13 -4.95
CA GLU A 418 20.96 -59.82 -6.19
C GLU A 418 22.06 -60.87 -5.98
N ALA A 419 23.04 -60.60 -5.11
CA ALA A 419 24.03 -61.60 -4.71
C ALA A 419 23.37 -62.79 -3.99
N PHE A 420 22.43 -62.55 -3.08
CA PHE A 420 21.67 -63.61 -2.41
C PHE A 420 20.82 -64.41 -3.39
N ARG A 421 20.16 -63.76 -4.36
CA ARG A 421 19.41 -64.45 -5.42
C ARG A 421 20.30 -65.37 -6.22
N LYS A 422 21.48 -64.89 -6.65
CA LYS A 422 22.47 -65.72 -7.36
C LYS A 422 22.89 -66.93 -6.53
N MET A 423 23.21 -66.74 -5.25
CA MET A 423 23.56 -67.83 -4.34
C MET A 423 22.42 -68.86 -4.18
N LEU A 424 21.17 -68.39 -4.07
CA LEU A 424 20.01 -69.26 -3.93
C LEU A 424 19.76 -70.09 -5.19
N VAL A 425 19.98 -69.50 -6.38
CA VAL A 425 19.92 -70.21 -7.66
C VAL A 425 21.00 -71.29 -7.72
N THR A 426 22.24 -70.98 -7.34
CA THR A 426 23.33 -71.97 -7.25
C THR A 426 22.99 -73.12 -6.31
N LEU A 427 22.48 -72.84 -5.11
CA LEU A 427 22.07 -73.86 -4.14
C LEU A 427 20.92 -74.74 -4.66
N ARG A 428 19.95 -74.15 -5.38
CA ARG A 428 18.87 -74.92 -6.02
C ARG A 428 19.40 -75.83 -7.12
N HIS A 429 20.34 -75.35 -7.92
CA HIS A 429 20.99 -76.15 -8.97
C HIS A 429 21.79 -77.30 -8.35
N GLU A 430 22.58 -77.04 -7.31
CA GLU A 430 23.33 -78.06 -6.57
C GLU A 430 22.42 -79.11 -5.92
N LYS A 431 21.27 -78.69 -5.35
CA LYS A 431 20.27 -79.62 -4.80
C LYS A 431 19.65 -80.50 -5.90
N MET A 432 19.35 -79.93 -7.08
CA MET A 432 18.80 -80.66 -8.22
C MET A 432 19.80 -81.71 -8.73
N GLU A 433 21.08 -81.36 -8.84
CA GLU A 433 22.15 -82.31 -9.21
C GLU A 433 22.32 -83.43 -8.17
N ARG A 434 22.24 -83.12 -6.87
CA ARG A 434 22.28 -84.12 -5.80
C ARG A 434 21.09 -85.09 -5.84
N THR A 435 19.90 -84.62 -6.23
CA THR A 435 18.71 -85.48 -6.36
C THR A 435 18.73 -86.37 -7.61
N GLN A 436 19.45 -85.98 -8.67
CA GLN A 436 19.62 -86.83 -9.86
C GLN A 436 20.68 -87.91 -9.66
N ASN A 437 21.51 -87.86 -8.62
CA ASN A 437 22.53 -88.87 -8.36
C ASN A 437 22.78 -89.12 -6.85
N PRO A 438 21.98 -89.97 -6.18
CA PRO A 438 22.01 -90.13 -4.72
C PRO A 438 23.23 -90.89 -4.17
N ARG A 439 24.21 -91.26 -5.02
CA ARG A 439 25.34 -92.13 -4.64
C ARG A 439 26.64 -91.42 -4.21
N LYS A 440 26.64 -90.11 -3.97
CA LYS A 440 27.86 -89.44 -3.44
C LYS A 440 27.56 -88.49 -2.28
N ILE A 441 27.20 -89.07 -1.13
CA ILE A 441 27.50 -88.45 0.17
C ILE A 441 29.00 -88.70 0.40
N SER A 442 29.85 -87.84 -0.15
CA SER A 442 31.29 -87.88 0.09
C SER A 442 31.67 -86.79 1.09
N ARG A 443 32.11 -87.28 2.26
CA ARG A 443 32.77 -86.54 3.32
C ARG A 443 33.86 -85.63 2.74
N HIS A 444 33.72 -84.32 2.87
CA HIS A 444 34.85 -83.38 2.82
C HIS A 444 34.60 -82.25 3.82
N ASN A 445 34.74 -82.59 5.09
CA ASN A 445 35.17 -81.66 6.13
C ASN A 445 36.57 -82.12 6.56
N ARG A 446 37.62 -81.39 6.15
CA ARG A 446 38.86 -81.09 6.89
C ARG A 446 40.05 -80.75 5.96
N SER A 447 40.60 -79.56 6.19
CA SER A 447 41.96 -79.01 5.94
C SER A 447 41.83 -77.68 5.18
N SER A 448 42.53 -76.58 5.47
CA SER A 448 43.79 -76.38 6.20
C SER A 448 43.86 -74.92 6.63
N THR A 449 44.24 -74.66 7.87
CA THR A 449 44.70 -73.35 8.37
C THR A 449 46.12 -73.07 7.86
N HIS A 450 46.36 -71.89 7.27
CA HIS A 450 47.64 -71.21 7.40
C HIS A 450 47.41 -69.69 7.31
N ASP A 451 47.87 -69.02 8.35
CA ASP A 451 47.92 -67.58 8.56
C ASP A 451 48.55 -66.82 7.38
N GLU A 452 48.01 -65.64 7.11
CA GLU A 452 48.69 -64.35 6.94
C GLU A 452 47.60 -63.24 6.88
N ASP A 453 47.95 -62.02 7.28
CA ASP A 453 47.13 -60.79 7.34
C ASP A 453 46.15 -60.57 8.50
N ALA A 454 46.72 -60.52 9.70
CA ALA A 454 46.11 -59.91 10.89
C ALA A 454 46.18 -58.35 10.93
N ASN A 455 46.40 -57.65 9.81
CA ASN A 455 46.64 -56.19 9.84
C ASN A 455 45.71 -55.26 9.03
N ALA A 456 44.60 -55.75 8.47
CA ALA A 456 43.69 -54.89 7.67
C ALA A 456 42.34 -54.52 8.32
N ARG A 457 42.19 -54.64 9.66
CA ARG A 457 40.94 -54.27 10.37
C ARG A 457 41.07 -53.13 11.37
N ARG A 458 41.72 -52.04 10.96
CA ARG A 458 41.55 -50.73 11.59
C ARG A 458 41.50 -49.63 10.54
N ARG A 459 40.29 -49.30 10.06
CA ARG A 459 39.78 -47.94 9.80
C ARG A 459 38.55 -47.98 8.90
N SER A 460 37.38 -48.08 9.52
CA SER A 460 36.16 -47.40 9.07
C SER A 460 35.23 -47.31 10.26
N ARG A 461 35.45 -46.27 11.06
CA ARG A 461 34.53 -45.75 12.06
C ARG A 461 34.24 -44.32 11.62
N THR A 462 33.11 -44.14 10.95
CA THR A 462 32.30 -42.91 10.97
C THR A 462 30.92 -43.28 10.43
N PHE A 463 30.15 -43.99 11.25
CA PHE A 463 28.70 -43.84 11.30
C PHE A 463 28.40 -43.39 12.72
N SER A 464 27.58 -42.35 12.84
CA SER A 464 27.11 -41.77 14.11
C SER A 464 26.53 -42.88 14.97
N GLN A 465 27.36 -43.33 15.90
CA GLN A 465 27.02 -44.23 16.97
C GLN A 465 26.49 -43.34 18.08
N ASP A 466 25.20 -43.02 18.00
CA ASP A 466 24.50 -42.46 19.16
C ASP A 466 24.35 -43.59 20.20
N ASP A 467 25.21 -43.48 21.21
CA ASP A 467 25.26 -44.13 22.52
C ASP A 467 24.00 -44.92 22.97
N ASN A 468 23.87 -46.16 22.51
CA ASN A 468 23.03 -47.15 23.20
C ASN A 468 23.56 -48.58 23.05
N SER A 469 24.89 -48.75 23.20
CA SER A 469 25.53 -50.06 23.24
C SER A 469 25.34 -50.72 24.62
N ALA A 470 24.10 -51.09 24.95
CA ALA A 470 23.89 -52.19 25.88
C ALA A 470 24.14 -53.49 25.10
N ALA A 471 25.20 -54.22 25.44
CA ALA A 471 25.51 -55.50 24.84
C ALA A 471 24.25 -56.41 24.87
N VAL A 472 23.87 -56.96 23.73
CA VAL A 472 22.72 -57.88 23.62
C VAL A 472 22.92 -59.01 24.64
N PRO A 473 22.01 -59.19 25.61
CA PRO A 473 22.16 -60.22 26.64
C PRO A 473 22.35 -61.60 26.02
N ASN A 474 23.24 -62.45 26.54
CA ASN A 474 23.48 -63.79 25.94
C ASN A 474 22.38 -64.81 26.26
N ASP A 475 21.51 -64.49 27.20
CA ASP A 475 20.42 -65.33 27.68
C ASP A 475 19.14 -65.13 26.81
N PRO A 476 18.50 -66.21 26.30
CA PRO A 476 17.39 -66.13 25.36
C PRO A 476 16.18 -65.33 25.86
N ASP A 477 15.84 -65.42 27.15
CA ASP A 477 14.72 -64.66 27.72
C ASP A 477 15.05 -63.17 27.80
N SER A 478 16.30 -62.84 28.15
CA SER A 478 16.80 -61.47 28.17
C SER A 478 16.95 -60.84 26.77
N LYS A 479 17.19 -61.65 25.72
CA LYS A 479 17.18 -61.19 24.32
C LYS A 479 15.78 -60.82 23.85
N ASN A 480 14.77 -61.63 24.19
CA ASN A 480 13.39 -61.36 23.80
C ASN A 480 12.91 -60.02 24.38
N VAL A 481 13.16 -59.76 25.67
CA VAL A 481 12.82 -58.49 26.31
C VAL A 481 13.56 -57.30 25.65
N TYR A 482 14.82 -57.48 25.27
CA TYR A 482 15.57 -56.44 24.53
C TYR A 482 14.94 -56.14 23.16
N TYR A 483 14.53 -57.16 22.41
CA TYR A 483 13.89 -56.97 21.12
C TYR A 483 12.48 -56.38 21.24
N GLU A 484 11.69 -56.76 22.24
CA GLU A 484 10.38 -56.15 22.52
C GLU A 484 10.52 -54.66 22.89
N ASN A 485 11.52 -54.30 23.70
CA ASN A 485 11.82 -52.90 24.02
C ASN A 485 12.28 -52.11 22.79
N GLN A 486 13.11 -52.70 21.93
CA GLN A 486 13.52 -52.09 20.66
C GLN A 486 12.34 -51.93 19.71
N LEU A 487 11.44 -52.92 19.62
CA LEU A 487 10.22 -52.84 18.82
C LEU A 487 9.34 -51.69 19.29
N THR A 488 9.10 -51.62 20.60
CA THR A 488 8.29 -50.57 21.22
C THR A 488 8.88 -49.18 20.99
N LYS A 489 10.21 -49.04 21.08
CA LYS A 489 10.91 -47.79 20.78
C LYS A 489 10.75 -47.41 19.30
N LYS A 490 10.87 -48.38 18.39
CA LYS A 490 10.65 -48.14 16.94
C LYS A 490 9.20 -47.81 16.61
N ASP A 491 8.23 -48.42 17.27
CA ASP A 491 6.81 -48.09 17.11
C ASP A 491 6.52 -46.66 17.58
N TYR A 492 7.14 -46.22 18.69
CA TYR A 492 7.08 -44.85 19.15
C TYR A 492 7.70 -43.88 18.14
N ASP A 493 8.91 -44.17 17.64
CA ASP A 493 9.57 -43.35 16.62
C ASP A 493 8.70 -43.23 15.34
N ILE A 494 8.05 -44.33 14.91
CA ILE A 494 7.15 -44.33 13.76
C ILE A 494 5.92 -43.44 14.01
N GLN A 495 5.33 -43.49 15.20
CA GLN A 495 4.21 -42.61 15.55
C GLN A 495 4.61 -41.13 15.56
N GLU A 496 5.78 -40.82 16.11
CA GLU A 496 6.29 -39.45 16.15
C GLU A 496 6.62 -38.93 14.74
N LEU A 497 7.23 -39.76 13.88
CA LEU A 497 7.47 -39.40 12.48
C LEU A 497 6.18 -39.18 11.69
N ARG A 498 5.13 -39.99 11.94
CA ARG A 498 3.80 -39.79 11.33
C ARG A 498 3.17 -38.47 11.76
N LYS A 499 3.31 -38.10 13.04
CA LYS A 499 2.84 -36.82 13.56
C LYS A 499 3.59 -35.65 12.93
N GLN A 500 4.92 -35.72 12.86
CA GLN A 500 5.74 -34.70 12.21
C GLN A 500 5.40 -34.54 10.73
N LEU A 501 5.14 -35.64 10.02
CA LEU A 501 4.70 -35.61 8.62
C LEU A 501 3.37 -34.85 8.48
N MET A 502 2.40 -35.14 9.34
CA MET A 502 1.11 -34.43 9.37
C MET A 502 1.29 -32.92 9.62
N ASP A 503 2.15 -32.54 10.56
CA ASP A 503 2.44 -31.12 10.85
C ASP A 503 3.13 -30.40 9.67
N VAL A 504 3.96 -31.11 8.91
CA VAL A 504 4.57 -30.57 7.69
C VAL A 504 3.53 -30.41 6.58
N GLU A 505 2.64 -31.39 6.39
CA GLU A 505 1.57 -31.32 5.39
C GLU A 505 0.57 -30.19 5.66
N ILE A 506 0.27 -29.91 6.93
CA ILE A 506 -0.56 -28.77 7.32
C ILE A 506 0.15 -27.45 6.97
N ARG A 507 1.41 -27.30 7.37
CA ARG A 507 2.21 -26.10 7.08
C ARG A 507 2.39 -25.87 5.58
N LEU A 508 2.54 -26.92 4.78
CA LEU A 508 2.63 -26.82 3.33
C LEU A 508 1.33 -26.25 2.74
N ARG A 509 0.17 -26.78 3.15
CA ARG A 509 -1.14 -26.27 2.71
C ARG A 509 -1.38 -24.83 3.13
N GLU A 510 -0.98 -24.44 4.34
CA GLU A 510 -1.08 -23.05 4.80
C GLU A 510 -0.19 -22.12 3.96
N ASN A 511 1.04 -22.54 3.65
CA ASN A 511 1.96 -21.76 2.84
C ASN A 511 1.46 -21.59 1.40
N GLU A 512 0.94 -22.65 0.79
CA GLU A 512 0.29 -22.60 -0.53
C GLU A 512 -0.93 -21.65 -0.51
N SER A 513 -1.77 -21.72 0.53
CA SER A 513 -2.91 -20.82 0.69
C SER A 513 -2.45 -19.35 0.79
N VAL A 514 -1.44 -19.05 1.59
CA VAL A 514 -0.87 -17.69 1.72
C VAL A 514 -0.28 -17.21 0.40
N ALA A 515 0.43 -18.07 -0.33
CA ALA A 515 1.01 -17.73 -1.62
C ALA A 515 -0.08 -17.39 -2.65
N MET A 516 -1.15 -18.19 -2.71
CA MET A 516 -2.30 -17.94 -3.57
C MET A 516 -3.02 -16.63 -3.22
N SER A 517 -3.21 -16.32 -1.93
CA SER A 517 -3.81 -15.05 -1.49
C SER A 517 -2.96 -13.85 -1.92
N ARG A 518 -1.63 -13.92 -1.77
CA ARG A 518 -0.72 -12.86 -2.23
C ARG A 518 -0.77 -12.66 -3.74
N GLN A 519 -0.87 -13.76 -4.50
CA GLN A 519 -1.00 -13.69 -5.95
C GLN A 519 -2.32 -13.03 -6.35
N LEU A 520 -3.42 -13.37 -5.66
CA LEU A 520 -4.74 -12.79 -5.92
C LEU A 520 -4.78 -11.28 -5.62
N GLU A 521 -4.16 -10.84 -4.52
CA GLU A 521 -3.98 -9.42 -4.23
C GLU A 521 -3.13 -8.70 -5.29
N SER A 522 -2.08 -9.35 -5.79
CA SER A 522 -1.24 -8.79 -6.86
C SER A 522 -2.02 -8.62 -8.16
N VAL A 523 -2.84 -9.61 -8.53
CA VAL A 523 -3.72 -9.53 -9.70
C VAL A 523 -4.71 -8.39 -9.53
N SER A 524 -5.37 -8.28 -8.37
CA SER A 524 -6.32 -7.20 -8.11
C SER A 524 -5.68 -5.80 -8.19
N ARG A 525 -4.45 -5.63 -7.65
CA ARG A 525 -3.70 -4.37 -7.79
C ARG A 525 -3.34 -4.06 -9.25
N ASN A 526 -2.98 -5.09 -10.03
CA ASN A 526 -2.69 -4.91 -11.45
C ASN A 526 -3.95 -4.50 -12.22
N GLU A 527 -5.10 -5.12 -11.97
CA GLU A 527 -6.38 -4.74 -12.58
C GLU A 527 -6.76 -3.29 -12.26
N GLU A 528 -6.60 -2.84 -11.01
CA GLU A 528 -6.83 -1.45 -10.62
C GLU A 528 -5.89 -0.49 -11.38
N MET A 529 -4.63 -0.87 -11.55
CA MET A 529 -3.66 -0.08 -12.30
C MET A 529 -3.99 -0.02 -13.79
N THR A 530 -4.36 -1.15 -14.40
CA THR A 530 -4.81 -1.23 -15.78
C THR A 530 -6.04 -0.34 -16.02
N GLU A 531 -6.99 -0.32 -15.08
CA GLU A 531 -8.16 0.56 -15.18
C GLU A 531 -7.78 2.04 -15.07
N LYS A 532 -6.85 2.40 -14.18
CA LYS A 532 -6.33 3.77 -14.09
C LYS A 532 -5.64 4.20 -15.38
N VAL A 533 -4.83 3.32 -15.98
CA VAL A 533 -4.19 3.57 -17.29
C VAL A 533 -5.26 3.81 -18.35
N ARG A 534 -6.27 2.93 -18.45
CA ARG A 534 -7.39 3.07 -19.40
C ARG A 534 -8.13 4.40 -19.25
N VAL A 535 -8.41 4.82 -18.00
CA VAL A 535 -9.05 6.11 -17.72
C VAL A 535 -8.16 7.29 -18.14
N LEU A 536 -6.85 7.22 -17.87
CA LEU A 536 -5.90 8.25 -18.26
C LEU A 536 -5.74 8.34 -19.78
N GLU A 537 -5.69 7.21 -20.48
CA GLU A 537 -5.69 7.15 -21.95
C GLU A 537 -6.96 7.77 -22.52
N GLY A 538 -8.14 7.46 -21.97
CA GLY A 538 -9.40 8.09 -22.38
C GLY A 538 -9.41 9.61 -22.17
N LYS A 539 -8.86 10.10 -21.06
CA LYS A 539 -8.71 11.55 -20.82
C LYS A 539 -7.71 12.18 -21.79
N LEU A 540 -6.59 11.52 -22.07
CA LEU A 540 -5.59 12.00 -23.02
C LEU A 540 -6.16 12.10 -24.43
N GLN A 541 -6.93 11.10 -24.88
CA GLN A 541 -7.61 11.10 -26.18
C GLN A 541 -8.64 12.24 -26.31
N MET A 542 -9.37 12.54 -25.23
CA MET A 542 -10.26 13.70 -25.18
C MET A 542 -9.48 15.01 -25.31
N LEU A 543 -8.37 15.16 -24.58
CA LEU A 543 -7.53 16.37 -24.62
C LEU A 543 -6.85 16.57 -25.98
N SER A 544 -6.34 15.50 -26.62
CA SER A 544 -5.74 15.57 -27.95
C SER A 544 -6.74 16.00 -29.01
N SER A 545 -8.00 15.57 -28.90
CA SER A 545 -9.07 16.03 -29.80
C SER A 545 -9.44 17.51 -29.59
N THR A 546 -9.18 18.08 -28.41
CA THR A 546 -9.51 19.49 -28.11
C THR A 546 -8.43 20.45 -28.62
N SER A 547 -7.15 20.07 -28.56
CA SER A 547 -6.05 20.93 -29.03
C SER A 547 -6.12 21.20 -30.54
N GLU A 548 -6.53 20.21 -31.34
CA GLU A 548 -6.71 20.38 -32.79
C GLU A 548 -7.87 21.32 -33.11
N ILE A 549 -8.98 21.20 -32.37
CA ILE A 549 -10.15 22.08 -32.52
C ILE A 549 -9.80 23.51 -32.11
N ASP A 550 -9.02 23.72 -31.05
CA ASP A 550 -8.61 25.04 -30.58
C ASP A 550 -7.60 25.70 -31.55
N TYR A 551 -6.69 24.93 -32.14
CA TYR A 551 -5.79 25.40 -33.20
C TYR A 551 -6.57 25.83 -34.46
N LEU A 552 -7.51 24.99 -34.92
CA LEU A 552 -8.37 25.32 -36.05
C LEU A 552 -9.29 26.50 -35.74
N ARG A 553 -9.79 26.63 -34.51
CA ARG A 553 -10.55 27.80 -34.05
C ARG A 553 -9.73 29.08 -34.16
N ASN A 554 -8.46 29.06 -33.76
CA ASN A 554 -7.58 30.23 -33.84
C ASN A 554 -7.28 30.64 -35.28
N ILE A 555 -6.98 29.67 -36.16
CA ILE A 555 -6.79 29.94 -37.60
C ILE A 555 -8.06 30.51 -38.22
N PHE A 556 -9.21 29.90 -37.94
CA PHE A 556 -10.50 30.35 -38.46
C PHE A 556 -10.86 31.76 -37.97
N THR A 557 -10.59 32.06 -36.70
CA THR A 557 -10.78 33.39 -36.12
C THR A 557 -9.90 34.42 -36.83
N GLN A 558 -8.62 34.13 -37.03
CA GLN A 558 -7.71 35.00 -37.78
C GLN A 558 -8.18 35.22 -39.22
N PHE A 559 -8.66 34.16 -39.87
CA PHE A 559 -9.23 34.22 -41.22
C PHE A 559 -10.46 35.15 -41.29
N LEU A 560 -11.37 35.09 -40.31
CA LEU A 560 -12.52 36.01 -40.23
C LEU A 560 -12.08 37.48 -40.10
N HIS A 561 -10.98 37.75 -39.39
CA HIS A 561 -10.44 39.10 -39.22
C HIS A 561 -9.76 39.59 -40.50
N SER A 562 -9.06 38.72 -41.25
CA SER A 562 -8.35 39.07 -42.48
C SER A 562 -9.21 39.10 -43.75
N MET A 563 -10.41 38.52 -43.73
CA MET A 563 -11.27 38.45 -44.91
C MET A 563 -12.01 39.79 -45.18
N GLU A 564 -12.01 40.23 -46.44
CA GLU A 564 -12.85 41.32 -46.95
C GLU A 564 -14.24 40.79 -47.38
N SER A 565 -15.26 41.64 -47.30
CA SER A 565 -16.71 41.31 -47.23
C SER A 565 -17.13 39.98 -47.91
N PRO A 566 -17.52 38.94 -47.15
CA PRO A 566 -17.91 37.66 -47.72
C PRO A 566 -19.29 37.71 -48.40
N ASN A 567 -19.44 36.99 -49.51
CA ASN A 567 -20.72 36.83 -50.21
C ASN A 567 -21.74 36.00 -49.39
N SER A 568 -23.03 36.02 -49.77
CA SER A 568 -24.11 35.41 -48.98
C SER A 568 -23.99 33.90 -48.81
N ALA A 569 -23.47 33.18 -49.80
CA ALA A 569 -23.22 31.74 -49.72
C ALA A 569 -22.04 31.43 -48.78
N SER A 570 -20.97 32.22 -48.85
CA SER A 570 -19.82 32.14 -47.94
C SER A 570 -20.21 32.45 -46.50
N LYS A 571 -21.13 33.39 -46.25
CA LYS A 571 -21.63 33.68 -44.88
C LYS A 571 -22.28 32.48 -44.22
N ALA A 572 -23.08 31.71 -44.96
CA ALA A 572 -23.73 30.50 -44.43
C ALA A 572 -22.70 29.40 -44.08
N ILE A 573 -21.71 29.20 -44.95
CA ILE A 573 -20.63 28.23 -44.75
C ILE A 573 -19.74 28.65 -43.56
N LEU A 574 -19.38 29.93 -43.45
CA LEU A 574 -18.60 30.45 -42.33
C LEU A 574 -19.33 30.32 -40.99
N LYS A 575 -20.66 30.51 -40.95
CA LYS A 575 -21.45 30.26 -39.74
C LYS A 575 -21.47 28.78 -39.36
N ALA A 576 -21.58 27.88 -40.33
CA ALA A 576 -21.52 26.44 -40.09
C ALA A 576 -20.14 26.01 -39.56
N MET A 577 -19.05 26.50 -40.18
CA MET A 577 -17.68 26.25 -39.73
C MET A 577 -17.42 26.82 -38.33
N GLY A 578 -17.85 28.05 -38.07
CA GLY A 578 -17.74 28.67 -36.74
C GLY A 578 -18.52 27.94 -35.65
N SER A 579 -19.68 27.36 -36.00
CA SER A 579 -20.48 26.55 -35.06
C SER A 579 -19.81 25.21 -34.74
N VAL A 580 -19.22 24.53 -35.73
CA VAL A 580 -18.45 23.29 -35.53
C VAL A 580 -17.21 23.55 -34.67
N LEU A 581 -16.54 24.67 -34.90
CA LEU A 581 -15.35 25.07 -34.14
C LEU A 581 -15.67 25.72 -32.78
N LYS A 582 -16.95 25.88 -32.41
CA LYS A 582 -17.41 26.54 -31.18
C LYS A 582 -16.81 27.95 -30.98
N VAL A 583 -16.76 28.73 -32.06
CA VAL A 583 -16.28 30.12 -32.02
C VAL A 583 -17.25 30.98 -31.19
N PRO A 584 -16.76 31.91 -30.35
CA PRO A 584 -17.61 32.78 -29.55
C PRO A 584 -18.62 33.58 -30.39
N ILE A 585 -19.84 33.75 -29.86
CA ILE A 585 -20.94 34.47 -30.53
C ILE A 585 -20.54 35.93 -30.89
N SER A 586 -19.65 36.55 -30.10
CA SER A 586 -19.10 37.88 -30.37
C SER A 586 -18.34 37.95 -31.70
N GLU A 587 -17.58 36.91 -32.03
CA GLU A 587 -16.81 36.82 -33.26
C GLU A 587 -17.63 36.30 -34.43
N MET A 588 -18.59 35.39 -34.19
CA MET A 588 -19.57 34.99 -35.20
C MET A 588 -20.38 36.19 -35.71
N LYS A 589 -20.65 37.20 -34.87
CA LYS A 589 -21.32 38.45 -35.27
C LYS A 589 -20.51 39.28 -36.26
N MET A 590 -19.20 39.07 -36.40
CA MET A 590 -18.41 39.77 -37.42
C MET A 590 -18.74 39.34 -38.85
N ILE A 591 -19.19 38.09 -39.04
CA ILE A 591 -19.62 37.55 -40.34
C ILE A 591 -20.85 38.31 -40.85
N ASP A 592 -21.69 38.82 -39.95
CA ASP A 592 -22.89 39.59 -40.27
C ASP A 592 -22.62 41.10 -40.44
N LYS A 593 -21.57 41.63 -39.79
CA LYS A 593 -21.22 43.06 -39.81
C LYS A 593 -20.36 43.48 -41.00
N LYS A 594 -19.53 42.57 -41.53
CA LYS A 594 -18.80 42.73 -42.80
C LYS A 594 -19.68 42.28 -43.96
#